data_AF-A0A484ZRJ9-F1
#
_entry.id   AF-A0A484ZRJ9-F1
#
_cell.length_a   1.000
_cell.length_b   1.000
_cell.length_c   1.000
_cell.angle_alpha   90.00
_cell.angle_beta   90.00
_cell.angle_gamma   90.00
#
_symmetry.space_group_name_H-M   'P 1'
#
loop_
_entity.id
_entity.type
_entity.pdbx_description
1 polymer ?
#
loop_
_entity_poly.entity_id
_entity_poly.type
_entity_poly.pdbx_seq_one_letter_code
_entity_poly.pdbx_strand_id
1 'polypeptide(L)'
;MQDSVRVTLYGLSNDDALRYVDYIVQRAVDYEEFGITNSPVVFDDKLNQVEINALAKKKHVDFEINYYQQITRDLALKLINNAFIDLENE
;
A
#
# COMPACT_ATOMS: atom_id res chain seq x y z
N MET A 1 0.58 -6.08 15.00
CA MET A 1 1.83 -5.40 14.59
C MET A 1 1.43 -4.10 13.92
N GLN A 2 2.14 -3.01 14.22
CA GLN A 2 1.92 -1.71 13.60
C GLN A 2 3.13 -1.38 12.73
N ASP A 3 2.89 -1.05 11.46
CA ASP A 3 3.91 -0.63 10.51
C ASP A 3 3.56 0.74 9.92
N SER A 4 4.58 1.56 9.67
CA SER A 4 4.45 2.81 8.94
C SER A 4 4.82 2.57 7.47
N VAL A 5 3.87 2.80 6.56
CA VAL A 5 4.00 2.52 5.13
C VAL A 5 3.90 3.81 4.34
N ARG A 6 4.97 4.15 3.62
CA ARG A 6 4.98 5.29 2.69
C ARG A 6 4.75 4.82 1.25
N VAL A 7 3.70 5.33 0.62
CA VAL A 7 3.46 5.16 -0.82
C VAL A 7 3.92 6.42 -1.54
N THR A 8 4.79 6.25 -2.53
CA THR A 8 5.22 7.36 -3.41
C THR A 8 4.56 7.23 -4.77
N LEU A 9 3.91 8.30 -5.20
CA LEU A 9 3.14 8.38 -6.45
C LEU A 9 3.88 9.26 -7.45
N TYR A 10 4.05 8.77 -8.68
CA TYR A 10 4.68 9.51 -9.76
C TYR A 10 3.71 9.69 -10.93
N GLY A 11 3.63 10.91 -11.46
CA GLY A 11 2.84 11.22 -12.65
C GLY A 11 1.34 11.44 -12.41
N LEU A 12 0.83 11.10 -11.22
CA LEU A 12 -0.59 11.22 -10.90
C LEU A 12 -1.04 12.68 -10.75
N SER A 13 -2.27 12.97 -11.20
CA SER A 13 -2.95 14.21 -10.84
C SER A 13 -3.37 14.19 -9.36
N ASN A 14 -3.79 15.34 -8.82
CA ASN A 14 -4.30 15.40 -7.44
C ASN A 14 -5.56 14.53 -7.28
N ASP A 15 -6.44 14.55 -8.29
CA ASP A 15 -7.68 13.78 -8.31
C ASP A 15 -7.41 12.27 -8.34
N ASP A 16 -6.44 11.83 -9.14
CA ASP A 16 -6.02 10.41 -9.17
C ASP A 16 -5.40 9.95 -7.85
N ALA A 17 -4.59 10.81 -7.22
CA ALA A 17 -3.98 10.50 -5.94
C ALA A 17 -5.00 10.40 -4.80
N LEU A 18 -6.01 11.28 -4.79
CA LEU A 18 -7.11 11.21 -3.82
C LEU A 18 -7.96 9.95 -4.04
N ARG A 19 -8.33 9.65 -5.29
CA ARG A 19 -9.02 8.39 -5.62
C ARG A 19 -8.26 7.15 -5.16
N TYR A 20 -6.93 7.16 -5.29
CA TYR A 20 -6.10 6.07 -4.80
C TYR A 20 -6.20 5.91 -3.28
N VAL A 21 -6.13 7.01 -2.53
CA VAL A 21 -6.27 6.97 -1.07
C VAL A 21 -7.66 6.47 -0.67
N ASP A 22 -8.72 6.98 -1.31
CA ASP A 22 -10.10 6.53 -1.06
C ASP A 22 -10.25 5.03 -1.31
N TYR A 23 -9.68 4.51 -2.40
CA TYR A 23 -9.69 3.08 -2.69
C TYR A 23 -9.02 2.25 -1.58
N ILE A 24 -7.85 2.68 -1.09
CA ILE A 24 -7.14 1.96 -0.03
C ILE A 24 -7.91 2.00 1.29
N VAL A 25 -8.48 3.16 1.66
CA VAL A 25 -9.29 3.30 2.87
C VAL A 25 -10.55 2.45 2.79
N GLN A 26 -11.25 2.48 1.65
CA GLN A 26 -12.44 1.65 1.44
C GLN A 26 -12.09 0.16 1.51
N ARG A 27 -10.98 -0.25 0.91
CA ARG A 27 -10.52 -1.65 0.98
C ARG A 27 -10.22 -2.09 2.41
N ALA A 28 -9.62 -1.22 3.23
CA ALA A 28 -9.34 -1.52 4.63
C ALA A 28 -10.64 -1.78 5.42
N VAL A 29 -11.72 -1.03 5.11
CA VAL A 29 -13.04 -1.21 5.71
C VAL A 29 -13.73 -2.48 5.19
N ASP A 30 -13.67 -2.74 3.89
CA ASP A 30 -14.46 -3.81 3.26
C ASP A 30 -13.92 -5.22 3.54
N TYR A 31 -12.60 -5.37 3.61
CA TYR A 31 -11.96 -6.69 3.67
C TYR A 31 -11.40 -7.04 5.05
N GLU A 32 -11.35 -6.09 5.98
CA GLU A 32 -10.80 -6.28 7.33
C GLU A 32 -9.43 -6.99 7.35
N GLU A 33 -8.62 -6.83 6.29
CA GLU A 33 -7.30 -7.45 6.15
C GLU A 33 -6.24 -6.69 6.98
N PHE A 34 -6.42 -5.37 7.06
CA PHE A 34 -5.58 -4.44 7.79
C PHE A 34 -6.42 -3.21 8.21
N GLY A 35 -6.04 -2.59 9.33
CA GLY A 35 -6.61 -1.33 9.80
C GLY A 35 -5.69 -0.16 9.51
N ILE A 36 -6.25 1.00 9.21
CA ILE A 36 -5.52 2.28 9.09
C ILE A 36 -5.83 3.12 10.33
N THR A 37 -4.81 3.57 11.06
CA THR A 37 -5.01 4.30 12.33
C THR A 37 -4.78 5.80 12.24
N ASN A 38 -4.22 6.28 11.14
CA ASN A 38 -4.10 7.70 10.87
C ASN A 38 -5.17 8.15 9.85
N SER A 39 -5.28 9.46 9.64
CA SER A 39 -5.98 10.01 8.48
C SER A 39 -4.94 10.22 7.38
N PRO A 40 -4.84 9.35 6.37
CA PRO A 40 -3.85 9.48 5.31
C PRO A 40 -4.11 10.76 4.50
N VAL A 41 -3.06 11.52 4.23
CA VAL A 41 -3.12 12.77 3.45
C VAL A 41 -2.13 12.70 2.31
N VAL A 42 -2.53 13.20 1.14
CA VAL A 42 -1.66 13.32 -0.02
C VAL A 42 -0.78 14.55 0.12
N PHE A 43 0.54 14.34 0.13
CA PHE A 43 1.54 15.40 0.14
C PHE A 43 2.17 15.57 -1.23
N ASP A 44 2.25 16.80 -1.70
CA ASP A 44 2.98 17.16 -2.91
C ASP A 44 4.49 17.22 -2.65
N ASP A 45 5.24 16.34 -3.31
CA ASP A 45 6.69 16.37 -3.28
C ASP A 45 7.22 17.26 -4.40
N LYS A 46 7.98 18.29 -4.01
CA LYS A 46 8.74 19.08 -4.98
C LYS A 46 9.96 18.27 -5.41
N LEU A 47 9.94 17.75 -6.64
CA LEU A 47 11.12 17.16 -7.25
C LEU A 47 11.54 18.02 -8.46
N ASN A 48 12.61 18.78 -8.29
CA ASN A 48 13.29 19.42 -9.41
C ASN A 48 14.03 18.32 -10.18
N GLN A 49 13.52 17.90 -11.34
CA GLN A 49 14.30 17.09 -12.26
C GLN A 49 15.29 18.00 -12.99
N VAL A 50 16.58 17.75 -12.81
CA VAL A 50 17.65 18.59 -13.36
C VAL A 50 17.78 18.41 -14.89
N GLU A 51 17.30 17.29 -15.43
CA GLU A 51 17.46 16.92 -16.85
C GLU A 51 16.28 17.30 -17.74
N ILE A 52 15.09 17.48 -17.16
CA ILE A 52 13.88 17.86 -17.89
C ILE A 52 13.30 19.02 -17.10
N ASN A 53 13.27 20.23 -17.66
CA ASN A 53 12.66 21.44 -17.08
C ASN A 53 11.12 21.33 -16.97
N ALA A 54 10.61 20.16 -16.55
CA ALA A 54 9.22 19.86 -16.31
C ALA A 54 9.04 19.56 -14.82
N LEU A 55 8.06 20.21 -14.19
CA LEU A 55 7.63 19.90 -12.84
C LEU A 55 7.16 18.44 -12.78
N ALA A 56 7.99 17.56 -12.21
CA ALA A 56 7.62 16.17 -11.99
C ALA A 56 6.50 16.13 -10.94
N LYS A 57 5.35 15.55 -11.30
CA LYS A 57 4.24 15.31 -10.38
C LYS A 57 4.60 14.17 -9.44
N LYS A 58 5.34 14.46 -8.38
CA LYS A 58 5.63 13.49 -7.32
C LYS A 58 4.76 13.81 -6.11
N LYS A 59 4.21 12.78 -5.49
CA LYS A 59 3.45 12.88 -4.24
C LYS A 59 3.80 11.72 -3.33
N HIS A 60 3.52 11.84 -2.04
CA HIS A 60 3.53 10.70 -1.14
C HIS A 60 2.32 10.69 -0.21
N VAL A 61 2.01 9.51 0.31
CA VAL A 61 0.99 9.26 1.32
C VAL A 61 1.60 8.35 2.38
N ASP A 62 1.45 8.72 3.64
CA ASP A 62 1.89 7.91 4.78
C ASP A 62 0.68 7.23 5.42
N PHE A 63 0.79 5.92 5.61
CA PHE A 63 -0.22 5.10 6.26
C PHE A 63 0.36 4.47 7.52
N GLU A 64 -0.38 4.59 8.62
CA GLU A 64 -0.13 3.82 9.84
C GLU A 64 -1.03 2.59 9.81
N ILE A 65 -0.43 1.42 9.55
CA ILE A 65 -1.13 0.17 9.27
C ILE A 65 -1.03 -0.78 10.46
N ASN A 66 -2.16 -1.33 10.87
CA ASN A 66 -2.25 -2.44 11.81
C ASN A 66 -2.71 -3.71 11.11
N TYR A 67 -1.95 -4.79 11.23
CA TYR A 67 -2.33 -6.09 10.67
C TYR A 67 -3.07 -6.93 11.70
N TYR A 68 -4.23 -7.46 11.30
CA TYR A 68 -5.00 -8.39 12.12
C TYR A 68 -4.28 -9.75 12.15
N GLN A 69 -3.83 -10.16 13.34
CA GLN A 69 -3.06 -11.39 13.50
C GLN A 69 -3.80 -12.66 13.05
N GLN A 70 -5.14 -12.62 13.07
CA GLN A 70 -5.99 -13.71 12.60
C GLN A 70 -5.95 -13.85 11.08
N ILE A 71 -6.04 -12.74 10.33
CA ILE A 71 -5.89 -12.72 8.87
C ILE A 71 -4.48 -13.18 8.46
N THR A 72 -3.43 -12.71 9.16
CA THR A 72 -2.06 -13.14 8.86
C THR A 72 -1.90 -14.65 9.03
N ARG A 73 -2.49 -15.23 10.09
CA ARG A 73 -2.50 -16.68 10.31
C ARG A 73 -3.27 -17.41 9.21
N ASP A 74 -4.44 -16.93 8.84
CA ASP A 74 -5.29 -17.57 7.84
C ASP A 74 -4.68 -17.48 6.43
N LEU A 75 -4.05 -16.35 6.09
CA LEU A 75 -3.26 -16.18 4.88
C LEU A 75 -2.05 -17.11 4.87
N ALA A 76 -1.31 -17.21 5.98
CA ALA A 76 -0.17 -18.12 6.08
C ALA A 76 -0.60 -19.58 5.89
N LEU A 77 -1.70 -20.01 6.52
CA LEU A 77 -2.27 -21.35 6.33
C LEU A 77 -2.73 -21.57 4.88
N LYS A 78 -3.37 -20.58 4.26
CA LYS A 78 -3.76 -20.63 2.85
C LYS A 78 -2.53 -20.74 1.94
N LEU A 79 -1.46 -20.00 2.20
CA LEU A 79 -0.22 -20.08 1.43
C LEU A 79 0.46 -21.45 1.59
N ILE A 80 0.50 -22.01 2.81
CA ILE A 80 1.03 -23.36 3.07
C ILE A 80 0.21 -24.42 2.33
N ASN A 81 -1.12 -24.33 2.38
CA ASN A 81 -2.00 -25.31 1.72
C ASN A 81 -1.99 -25.20 0.18
N ASN A 82 -1.72 -24.02 -0.36
CA ASN A 82 -1.63 -23.79 -1.81
C ASN A 82 -0.19 -23.89 -2.34
N ALA A 83 0.81 -23.98 -1.46
CA ALA A 83 2.16 -24.32 -1.86
C ALA A 83 2.15 -25.79 -2.30
N PHE A 84 2.27 -26.00 -3.61
CA PHE A 84 2.53 -27.33 -4.15
C PHE A 84 3.87 -27.80 -3.57
N ILE A 85 3.83 -28.90 -2.81
CA ILE A 85 5.06 -29.61 -2.44
C ILE A 85 5.55 -30.26 -3.74
N ASP A 86 6.52 -29.65 -4.41
CA ASP A 86 7.33 -30.37 -5.40
C ASP A 86 8.31 -31.22 -4.60
N LEU A 87 7.91 -32.45 -4.28
CA LEU A 87 8.89 -33.45 -3.87
C LEU A 87 9.68 -33.75 -5.16
N GLU A 88 10.85 -33.13 -5.31
CA GLU A 88 11.84 -33.61 -6.26
C GLU A 88 12.05 -35.10 -5.95
N ASN A 89 11.49 -35.95 -6.81
CA ASN A 89 11.68 -37.39 -6.74
C ASN A 89 13.15 -37.65 -7.11
N GLU A 90 13.96 -38.01 -6.11
CA GLU A 90 15.23 -38.72 -6.32
C GLU A 90 14.99 -40.12 -6.90
#